data_AF-A0A417LE54-F1
#
_entry.id   AF-A0A417LE54-F1
#
_cell.length_a   1.000
_cell.length_b   1.000
_cell.length_c   1.000
_cell.angle_alpha   90.00
_cell.angle_beta   90.00
_cell.angle_gamma   90.00
#
_symmetry.space_group_name_H-M   'P 1'
#
loop_
_entity.id
_entity.type
_entity.pdbx_description
1 polymer ?
#
loop_
_entity_poly.entity_id
_entity_poly.type
_entity_poly.pdbx_seq_one_letter_code
_entity_poly.pdbx_strand_id
1 'polypeptide(L)'
;MKKLALLLVSALTLFSATAQKKNFTYKFYGFVRGDLFYNTRANMAPVDGNFYLFPLDEQPDADGKDLNATPNGSFYTFTSRLGISVTGPNVGSARTSACLETDFGGFSASTTMLRIRQAWVALDWEKSNLLIGHTWHPLFGSVFPDMLNLSTGAPFQPFNRSPQIRYQYKAGQVKLTASAIWQLQYTSSGPKGMSEDYIKNSCVPEFYVGADYTSDSGWLAGAGIHLISLKPRTTSEINDKVYKVNERMTTYSYEAHLKYTGRNYTFAAKSLMASCLDQTALIGGYGISSVDPKTGEQEYTPFRHSTTWANFTYGTKWKTGLFMGYTKNLGTDDELTASKTVYGMGLNIDQLFTVNVNLSYNLPHWQIGLEYSPATAWYGTIDQKNGKVGNTHAVTNHRILGLVMYYF
;
A
#
# COMPACT_ATOMS: atom_id res chain seq x y z
N MET A 1 -43.86 -29.73 13.11
CA MET A 1 -43.02 -28.66 12.51
C MET A 1 -42.75 -27.48 13.45
N LYS A 2 -43.76 -26.80 14.02
CA LYS A 2 -43.54 -25.65 14.95
C LYS A 2 -42.72 -25.98 16.21
N LYS A 3 -42.88 -27.17 16.80
CA LYS A 3 -42.11 -27.62 17.98
C LYS A 3 -40.64 -27.94 17.66
N LEU A 4 -40.36 -28.43 16.45
CA LEU A 4 -38.99 -28.74 16.00
C LEU A 4 -38.20 -27.46 15.69
N ALA A 5 -38.87 -26.46 15.09
CA ALA A 5 -38.31 -25.14 14.86
C ALA A 5 -38.01 -24.41 16.19
N LEU A 6 -38.90 -24.51 17.18
CA LEU A 6 -38.63 -23.96 18.52
C LEU A 6 -37.44 -24.64 19.21
N LEU A 7 -37.29 -25.96 19.04
CA LEU A 7 -36.15 -26.75 19.57
C LEU A 7 -34.83 -26.41 18.88
N LEU A 8 -34.85 -26.13 17.57
CA LEU A 8 -33.68 -25.67 16.82
C LEU A 8 -33.29 -24.23 17.18
N VAL A 9 -34.27 -23.34 17.36
CA VAL A 9 -34.02 -21.97 17.83
C VAL A 9 -33.53 -21.96 19.27
N SER A 10 -34.05 -22.83 20.14
CA SER A 10 -33.55 -22.98 21.51
C SER A 10 -32.21 -23.71 21.60
N ALA A 11 -31.90 -24.64 20.69
CA ALA A 11 -30.55 -25.20 20.57
C ALA A 11 -29.54 -24.15 20.10
N LEU A 12 -29.91 -23.25 19.19
CA LEU A 12 -29.06 -22.14 18.73
C LEU A 12 -28.86 -21.07 19.81
N THR A 13 -29.83 -20.83 20.69
CA THR A 13 -29.65 -19.92 21.84
C THR A 13 -28.87 -20.55 23.00
N LEU A 14 -28.87 -21.88 23.14
CA LEU A 14 -28.09 -22.61 24.16
C LEU A 14 -26.58 -22.67 23.86
N PHE A 15 -26.15 -22.47 22.61
CA PHE A 15 -24.72 -22.32 22.27
C PHE A 15 -24.18 -20.90 22.48
N SER A 16 -25.05 -19.96 22.83
CA SER A 16 -24.67 -18.56 23.05
C SER A 16 -24.51 -18.30 24.55
N ALA A 17 -23.34 -18.60 25.14
CA ALA A 17 -22.75 -17.86 26.29
C ALA A 17 -21.57 -18.52 27.04
N THR A 18 -21.01 -19.68 26.65
CA THR A 18 -19.84 -20.23 27.38
C THR A 18 -18.86 -20.98 26.48
N ALA A 19 -18.07 -20.26 25.68
CA ALA A 19 -16.95 -20.87 24.95
C ALA A 19 -15.69 -20.00 24.88
N GLN A 20 -15.56 -18.96 25.72
CA GLN A 20 -14.28 -18.30 25.89
C GLN A 20 -13.34 -19.28 26.59
N LYS A 21 -12.40 -19.84 25.83
CA LYS A 21 -11.37 -20.72 26.39
C LYS A 21 -10.66 -19.95 27.50
N LYS A 22 -10.46 -20.59 28.65
CA LYS A 22 -9.81 -19.98 29.81
C LYS A 22 -8.47 -19.35 29.37
N ASN A 23 -8.21 -18.12 29.81
CA ASN A 23 -7.02 -17.31 29.48
C ASN A 23 -6.92 -16.82 28.02
N PHE A 24 -8.03 -16.81 27.28
CA PHE A 24 -8.12 -16.11 26.01
C PHE A 24 -9.02 -14.89 26.15
N THR A 25 -8.73 -13.80 25.45
CA THR A 25 -9.60 -12.63 25.28
C THR A 25 -9.81 -12.40 23.80
N TYR A 26 -11.07 -12.23 23.38
CA TYR A 26 -11.46 -12.00 21.99
C TYR A 26 -12.05 -10.60 21.85
N LYS A 27 -11.57 -9.82 20.88
CA LYS A 27 -12.11 -8.51 20.52
C LYS A 27 -12.48 -8.53 19.04
N PHE A 28 -13.78 -8.64 18.75
CA PHE A 28 -14.30 -8.38 17.41
C PHE A 28 -14.28 -6.88 17.15
N TYR A 29 -13.95 -6.50 15.92
CA TYR A 29 -13.94 -5.10 15.51
C TYR A 29 -14.18 -5.00 14.01
N GLY A 30 -14.62 -3.82 13.56
CA GLY A 30 -14.78 -3.58 12.14
C GLY A 30 -15.50 -2.29 11.83
N PHE A 31 -15.95 -2.21 10.59
CA PHE A 31 -16.84 -1.14 10.16
C PHE A 31 -17.61 -1.52 8.90
N VAL A 32 -18.79 -0.94 8.76
CA VAL A 32 -19.47 -0.82 7.47
C VAL A 32 -19.08 0.53 6.86
N ARG A 33 -18.64 0.53 5.61
CA ARG A 33 -18.18 1.72 4.89
C ARG A 33 -18.92 1.85 3.56
N GLY A 34 -19.38 3.07 3.26
CA GLY A 34 -19.89 3.47 1.96
C GLY A 34 -19.05 4.60 1.38
N ASP A 35 -18.53 4.40 0.17
CA ASP A 35 -17.72 5.36 -0.58
C ASP A 35 -18.49 5.79 -1.83
N LEU A 36 -18.87 7.07 -1.92
CA LEU A 36 -19.42 7.68 -3.14
C LEU A 36 -18.36 8.57 -3.77
N PHE A 37 -17.98 8.35 -5.02
CA PHE A 37 -17.03 9.26 -5.68
C PHE A 37 -17.46 9.69 -7.07
N TYR A 38 -16.87 10.80 -7.51
CA TYR A 38 -16.92 11.31 -8.86
C TYR A 38 -15.53 11.80 -9.28
N ASN A 39 -15.14 11.52 -10.51
CA ASN A 39 -13.91 11.95 -11.15
C ASN A 39 -14.26 12.64 -12.47
N THR A 40 -13.52 13.69 -12.86
CA THR A 40 -13.72 14.37 -14.14
C THR A 40 -13.11 13.63 -15.33
N ARG A 41 -12.21 12.67 -15.10
CA ARG A 41 -11.58 11.84 -16.14
C ARG A 41 -11.31 10.41 -15.67
N ALA A 42 -10.90 9.53 -16.58
CA ALA A 42 -10.45 8.18 -16.26
C ALA A 42 -9.12 8.19 -15.48
N ASN A 43 -8.93 7.22 -14.58
CA ASN A 43 -7.81 7.22 -13.63
C ASN A 43 -7.20 5.83 -13.49
N MET A 44 -5.90 5.79 -13.19
CA MET A 44 -5.29 4.61 -12.61
C MET A 44 -5.82 4.48 -11.18
N ALA A 45 -6.76 3.56 -10.98
CA ALA A 45 -7.42 3.39 -9.70
C ALA A 45 -7.83 1.93 -9.49
N PRO A 46 -6.97 1.11 -8.85
CA PRO A 46 -7.32 -0.24 -8.46
C PRO A 46 -8.58 -0.30 -7.60
N VAL A 47 -9.06 -1.52 -7.36
CA VAL A 47 -10.27 -1.74 -6.53
C VAL A 47 -11.48 -0.98 -7.10
N ASP A 48 -11.71 -1.16 -8.40
CA ASP A 48 -12.85 -0.63 -9.15
C ASP A 48 -12.99 0.90 -9.08
N GLY A 49 -11.88 1.63 -9.03
CA GLY A 49 -11.89 3.10 -8.97
C GLY A 49 -11.93 3.71 -7.56
N ASN A 50 -12.13 2.88 -6.52
CA ASN A 50 -12.18 3.37 -5.13
C ASN A 50 -10.79 3.63 -4.54
N PHE A 51 -9.76 2.90 -5.00
CA PHE A 51 -8.36 3.15 -4.63
C PHE A 51 -7.72 4.12 -5.64
N TYR A 52 -7.92 5.42 -5.45
CA TYR A 52 -7.44 6.44 -6.38
C TYR A 52 -5.91 6.62 -6.31
N LEU A 53 -5.22 6.57 -7.45
CA LEU A 53 -3.78 6.88 -7.56
C LEU A 53 -3.50 8.17 -8.34
N PHE A 54 -3.83 8.20 -9.63
CA PHE A 54 -3.55 9.36 -10.52
C PHE A 54 -4.40 9.31 -11.80
N PRO A 55 -4.60 10.46 -12.50
CA PRO A 55 -5.28 10.50 -13.80
C PRO A 55 -4.56 9.65 -14.85
N LEU A 56 -5.31 8.99 -15.73
CA LEU A 56 -4.72 8.38 -16.94
C LEU A 56 -4.38 9.47 -17.96
N ASP A 57 -3.31 9.23 -18.71
CA ASP A 57 -2.86 10.08 -19.82
C ASP A 57 -3.95 10.23 -20.90
N GLU A 58 -3.76 11.20 -21.78
CA GLU A 58 -4.60 11.36 -22.97
C GLU A 58 -4.50 10.11 -23.86
N GLN A 59 -5.65 9.61 -24.30
CA GLN A 59 -5.73 8.49 -25.23
C GLN A 59 -6.57 8.91 -26.44
N PRO A 60 -5.97 9.59 -27.43
CA PRO A 60 -6.71 10.07 -28.59
C PRO A 60 -7.31 8.92 -29.39
N ASP A 61 -8.57 9.06 -29.79
CA ASP A 61 -9.21 8.22 -30.79
C ASP A 61 -8.77 8.59 -32.22
N ALA A 62 -9.39 7.97 -33.22
CA ALA A 62 -9.09 8.24 -34.64
C ALA A 62 -9.42 9.67 -35.08
N ASP A 63 -10.28 10.39 -34.35
CA ASP A 63 -10.61 11.80 -34.58
C ASP A 63 -9.76 12.77 -33.73
N GLY A 64 -8.85 12.23 -32.89
CA GLY A 64 -8.04 13.00 -31.96
C GLY A 64 -8.74 13.40 -30.66
N LYS A 65 -9.89 12.79 -30.32
CA LYS A 65 -10.60 13.04 -29.06
C LYS A 65 -10.04 12.15 -27.96
N ASP A 66 -9.72 12.73 -26.81
CA ASP A 66 -9.22 11.98 -25.65
C ASP A 66 -10.29 11.03 -25.08
N LEU A 67 -10.11 9.73 -25.27
CA LEU A 67 -10.97 8.68 -24.71
C LEU A 67 -11.00 8.69 -23.18
N ASN A 68 -9.89 9.10 -22.55
CA ASN A 68 -9.78 9.19 -21.09
C ASN A 68 -10.40 10.46 -20.52
N ALA A 69 -10.76 11.46 -21.35
CA ALA A 69 -11.49 12.66 -20.94
C ALA A 69 -12.99 12.38 -20.70
N THR A 70 -13.29 11.26 -20.04
CA THR A 70 -14.64 10.82 -19.70
C THR A 70 -14.82 10.83 -18.18
N PRO A 71 -15.81 11.56 -17.64
CA PRO A 71 -16.09 11.53 -16.21
C PRO A 71 -16.63 10.16 -15.78
N ASN A 72 -16.32 9.77 -14.55
CA ASN A 72 -16.85 8.53 -13.96
C ASN A 72 -17.14 8.71 -12.47
N GLY A 73 -18.03 7.88 -11.95
CA GLY A 73 -18.37 7.87 -10.54
C GLY A 73 -19.04 6.57 -10.17
N SER A 74 -18.98 6.22 -8.89
CA SER A 74 -19.59 5.00 -8.38
C SER A 74 -19.82 5.08 -6.87
N PHE A 75 -20.61 4.14 -6.37
CA PHE A 75 -20.88 3.95 -4.95
C PHE A 75 -20.52 2.53 -4.53
N TYR A 76 -19.59 2.38 -3.60
CA TYR A 76 -19.11 1.07 -3.17
C TYR A 76 -19.16 0.86 -1.67
N THR A 77 -19.41 -0.39 -1.29
CA THR A 77 -19.46 -0.84 0.12
C THR A 77 -18.49 -1.97 0.44
N PHE A 78 -17.82 -2.52 -0.57
CA PHE A 78 -16.93 -3.68 -0.43
C PHE A 78 -15.66 -3.39 0.42
N THR A 79 -15.41 -2.13 0.76
CA THR A 79 -14.33 -1.74 1.68
C THR A 79 -14.70 -1.96 3.15
N SER A 80 -15.94 -2.37 3.43
CA SER A 80 -16.40 -2.80 4.76
C SER A 80 -15.53 -3.92 5.30
N ARG A 81 -15.27 -3.88 6.60
CA ARG A 81 -14.21 -4.66 7.25
C ARG A 81 -14.73 -5.41 8.46
N LEU A 82 -14.21 -6.61 8.65
CA LEU A 82 -14.40 -7.44 9.84
C LEU A 82 -13.05 -7.95 10.33
N GLY A 83 -12.82 -7.91 11.64
CA GLY A 83 -11.61 -8.44 12.25
C GLY A 83 -11.85 -8.99 13.65
N ILE A 84 -10.91 -9.82 14.08
CA ILE A 84 -10.82 -10.36 15.43
C ILE A 84 -9.37 -10.24 15.91
N SER A 85 -9.22 -9.64 17.07
CA SER A 85 -7.96 -9.62 17.83
C SER A 85 -8.07 -10.56 19.01
N VAL A 86 -7.06 -11.39 19.20
CA VAL A 86 -7.02 -12.42 20.24
C VAL A 86 -5.80 -12.20 21.11
N THR A 87 -6.00 -12.16 22.43
CA THR A 87 -4.91 -12.31 23.40
C THR A 87 -5.00 -13.71 23.98
N GLY A 88 -3.91 -14.47 23.93
CA GLY A 88 -3.85 -15.84 24.41
C GLY A 88 -3.07 -16.00 25.71
N PRO A 89 -2.95 -17.24 26.23
CA PRO A 89 -2.08 -17.55 27.34
C PRO A 89 -0.61 -17.29 26.97
N ASN A 90 0.21 -16.98 27.97
CA ASN A 90 1.64 -16.75 27.76
C ASN A 90 2.35 -18.03 27.28
N VAL A 91 3.39 -17.85 26.47
CA VAL A 91 4.36 -18.90 26.14
C VAL A 91 5.65 -18.54 26.89
N GLY A 92 5.93 -19.25 27.98
CA GLY A 92 6.96 -18.82 28.93
C GLY A 92 6.63 -17.44 29.51
N SER A 93 7.55 -16.49 29.41
CA SER A 93 7.34 -15.09 29.80
C SER A 93 6.74 -14.21 28.70
N ALA A 94 6.56 -14.73 27.48
CA ALA A 94 6.03 -13.97 26.36
C ALA A 94 4.50 -13.85 26.43
N ARG A 95 3.95 -12.64 26.33
CA ARG A 95 2.53 -12.43 26.05
C ARG A 95 2.24 -12.80 24.60
N THR A 96 1.15 -13.53 24.36
CA THR A 96 0.78 -13.97 23.01
C THR A 96 -0.43 -13.22 22.49
N SER A 97 -0.38 -12.84 21.21
CA SER A 97 -1.53 -12.27 20.53
C SER A 97 -1.62 -12.73 19.08
N ALA A 98 -2.82 -12.63 18.51
CA ALA A 98 -3.10 -12.93 17.11
C ALA A 98 -4.14 -11.97 16.55
N CYS A 99 -4.14 -11.80 15.24
CA CYS A 99 -5.13 -11.01 14.52
C CYS A 99 -5.52 -11.69 13.21
N LEU A 100 -6.81 -11.73 12.93
CA LEU A 100 -7.37 -12.03 11.61
C LEU A 100 -8.27 -10.86 11.21
N GLU A 101 -8.04 -10.29 10.03
CA GLU A 101 -8.83 -9.16 9.50
C GLU A 101 -9.09 -9.38 8.02
N THR A 102 -10.31 -9.09 7.58
CA THR A 102 -10.77 -9.24 6.19
C THR A 102 -11.60 -8.04 5.71
N ASP A 103 -11.62 -7.80 4.41
CA ASP A 103 -12.61 -6.95 3.71
C ASP A 103 -13.12 -7.64 2.44
N PHE A 104 -14.04 -7.00 1.72
CA PHE A 104 -14.57 -7.49 0.44
C PHE A 104 -13.87 -6.84 -0.77
N GLY A 105 -12.73 -6.16 -0.54
CA GLY A 105 -12.04 -5.37 -1.56
C GLY A 105 -11.38 -6.19 -2.67
N GLY A 106 -11.53 -7.52 -2.67
CA GLY A 106 -11.23 -8.44 -3.77
C GLY A 106 -9.82 -8.40 -4.36
N PHE A 107 -9.61 -9.30 -5.34
CA PHE A 107 -8.47 -9.35 -6.27
C PHE A 107 -8.97 -9.75 -7.66
N SER A 108 -9.80 -8.87 -8.23
CA SER A 108 -10.43 -8.94 -9.54
C SER A 108 -11.73 -8.13 -9.42
N ALA A 109 -12.56 -8.13 -10.46
CA ALA A 109 -13.91 -7.59 -10.38
C ALA A 109 -14.81 -8.34 -9.35
N SER A 110 -14.36 -9.42 -8.71
CA SER A 110 -15.12 -10.14 -7.69
C SER A 110 -15.08 -9.40 -6.34
N THR A 111 -16.18 -8.73 -6.01
CA THR A 111 -16.42 -8.01 -4.75
C THR A 111 -17.25 -8.81 -3.74
N THR A 112 -17.47 -10.10 -4.02
CA THR A 112 -18.30 -11.01 -3.19
C THR A 112 -17.47 -11.92 -2.28
N MET A 113 -16.14 -11.85 -2.33
CA MET A 113 -15.23 -12.71 -1.57
C MET A 113 -14.49 -11.96 -0.47
N LEU A 114 -14.30 -12.63 0.67
CA LEU A 114 -13.47 -12.12 1.76
C LEU A 114 -11.99 -12.24 1.40
N ARG A 115 -11.29 -11.11 1.54
CA ARG A 115 -9.87 -10.97 1.29
C ARG A 115 -9.12 -10.80 2.60
N ILE A 116 -8.00 -11.51 2.75
CA ILE A 116 -7.12 -11.36 3.91
C ILE A 116 -6.48 -9.95 3.89
N ARG A 117 -6.58 -9.25 5.02
CA ARG A 117 -5.86 -8.00 5.31
C ARG A 117 -4.83 -8.20 6.41
N GLN A 118 -5.18 -8.91 7.46
CA GLN A 118 -4.26 -9.25 8.55
C GLN A 118 -4.42 -10.73 8.87
N ALA A 119 -3.30 -11.42 9.04
CA ALA A 119 -3.25 -12.79 9.52
C ALA A 119 -1.89 -13.05 10.17
N TRP A 120 -1.75 -12.76 11.46
CA TRP A 120 -0.48 -12.84 12.16
C TRP A 120 -0.62 -13.28 13.61
N VAL A 121 0.50 -13.75 14.17
CA VAL A 121 0.71 -13.99 15.60
C VAL A 121 1.90 -13.20 16.10
N ALA A 122 1.92 -12.86 17.38
CA ALA A 122 3.03 -12.14 18.00
C ALA A 122 3.35 -12.65 19.41
N LEU A 123 4.64 -12.60 19.74
CA LEU A 123 5.21 -12.83 21.06
C LEU A 123 5.80 -11.53 21.59
N ASP A 124 5.40 -11.12 22.79
CA ASP A 124 5.80 -9.85 23.40
C ASP A 124 6.43 -10.07 24.80
N TRP A 125 7.70 -9.68 24.93
CA TRP A 125 8.50 -9.68 26.16
C TRP A 125 8.72 -8.25 26.70
N GLU A 126 7.79 -7.35 26.44
CA GLU A 126 7.77 -5.93 26.85
C GLU A 126 8.79 -5.05 26.13
N LYS A 127 10.06 -5.45 26.12
CA LYS A 127 11.13 -4.79 25.36
C LYS A 127 11.28 -5.36 23.95
N SER A 128 10.96 -6.63 23.77
CA SER A 128 11.13 -7.34 22.51
C SER A 128 9.79 -7.83 22.01
N ASN A 129 9.51 -7.63 20.72
CA ASN A 129 8.32 -8.14 20.05
C ASN A 129 8.72 -8.89 18.79
N LEU A 130 8.23 -10.12 18.64
CA LEU A 130 8.37 -10.91 17.42
C LEU A 130 6.98 -11.13 16.82
N LEU A 131 6.76 -10.65 15.60
CA LEU A 131 5.54 -10.86 14.81
C LEU A 131 5.84 -11.78 13.63
N ILE A 132 4.96 -12.73 13.38
CA ILE A 132 5.02 -13.65 12.24
C ILE A 132 3.65 -13.66 11.56
N GLY A 133 3.61 -13.34 10.26
CA GLY A 133 2.42 -13.45 9.43
C GLY A 133 2.20 -12.26 8.49
N HIS A 134 0.99 -12.13 7.98
CA HIS A 134 0.60 -11.11 7.02
C HIS A 134 0.11 -9.84 7.72
N THR A 135 0.85 -8.74 7.58
CA THR A 135 0.50 -7.42 8.15
C THR A 135 1.03 -6.28 7.29
N TRP A 136 0.81 -5.03 7.71
CA TRP A 136 1.33 -3.84 7.03
C TRP A 136 2.84 -3.92 6.81
N HIS A 137 3.26 -3.58 5.60
CA HIS A 137 4.66 -3.42 5.25
C HIS A 137 5.29 -2.36 6.18
N PRO A 138 6.52 -2.54 6.69
CA PRO A 138 7.15 -1.56 7.57
C PRO A 138 7.25 -0.14 6.99
N LEU A 139 7.36 0.00 5.67
CA LEU A 139 7.31 1.30 4.98
C LEU A 139 5.95 2.03 5.09
N PHE A 140 4.85 1.32 5.33
CA PHE A 140 3.59 1.96 5.73
C PHE A 140 3.82 2.72 7.04
N GLY A 141 4.47 2.06 8.01
CA GLY A 141 5.01 2.66 9.23
C GLY A 141 3.95 3.14 10.22
N SER A 142 4.40 3.70 11.34
CA SER A 142 3.53 4.35 12.33
C SER A 142 3.08 5.77 11.94
N VAL A 143 3.73 6.34 10.92
CA VAL A 143 3.39 7.65 10.36
C VAL A 143 2.80 7.46 8.98
N PHE A 144 1.52 7.78 8.86
CA PHE A 144 0.73 7.73 7.64
C PHE A 144 -0.30 8.88 7.62
N PRO A 145 -0.79 9.28 6.45
CA PRO A 145 -1.76 10.37 6.33
C PRO A 145 -3.11 10.05 6.97
N ASP A 146 -3.75 11.07 7.52
CA ASP A 146 -5.11 11.04 8.03
C ASP A 146 -6.03 11.75 7.02
N MET A 147 -6.75 10.94 6.24
CA MET A 147 -7.60 11.36 5.12
C MET A 147 -8.78 10.40 4.94
N LEU A 148 -9.76 10.78 4.12
CA LEU A 148 -10.95 9.95 3.88
C LEU A 148 -10.72 8.93 2.76
N ASN A 149 -9.87 9.27 1.79
CA ASN A 149 -9.52 8.40 0.68
C ASN A 149 -9.09 6.99 1.13
N LEU A 150 -9.58 5.96 0.42
CA LEU A 150 -9.15 4.59 0.67
C LEU A 150 -7.63 4.42 0.44
N SER A 151 -7.06 5.18 -0.49
CA SER A 151 -5.65 5.08 -0.85
C SER A 151 -4.68 5.51 0.26
N THR A 152 -5.17 6.23 1.29
CA THR A 152 -4.36 6.69 2.43
C THR A 152 -3.07 7.40 1.98
N GLY A 153 -3.15 8.17 0.89
CA GLY A 153 -2.06 8.96 0.34
C GLY A 153 -1.17 8.23 -0.65
N ALA A 154 -1.49 7.01 -1.08
CA ALA A 154 -0.86 6.43 -2.27
C ALA A 154 -1.19 7.29 -3.52
N PRO A 155 -0.28 7.40 -4.51
CA PRO A 155 1.01 6.73 -4.63
C PRO A 155 2.18 7.49 -3.98
N PHE A 156 1.93 8.28 -2.93
CA PHE A 156 2.98 8.99 -2.17
C PHE A 156 3.35 8.29 -0.87
N GLN A 157 2.36 7.68 -0.22
CA GLN A 157 2.52 6.84 0.96
C GLN A 157 2.53 5.36 0.53
N PRO A 158 3.55 4.57 0.92
CA PRO A 158 3.56 3.13 0.70
C PRO A 158 2.28 2.49 1.25
N PHE A 159 1.57 1.72 0.43
CA PHE A 159 0.35 1.02 0.79
C PHE A 159 0.48 -0.47 0.42
N ASN A 160 0.96 -1.26 1.38
CA ASN A 160 1.18 -2.69 1.18
C ASN A 160 0.97 -3.45 2.49
N ARG A 161 0.42 -4.66 2.36
CA ARG A 161 0.43 -5.68 3.41
C ARG A 161 1.09 -6.93 2.84
N SER A 162 2.01 -7.48 3.62
CA SER A 162 2.90 -8.55 3.21
C SER A 162 3.09 -9.57 4.32
N PRO A 163 3.21 -10.87 3.98
CA PRO A 163 3.77 -11.86 4.89
C PRO A 163 5.16 -11.44 5.34
N GLN A 164 5.42 -11.45 6.64
CA GLN A 164 6.71 -11.03 7.20
C GLN A 164 7.02 -11.70 8.53
N ILE A 165 8.31 -11.74 8.84
CA ILE A 165 8.84 -11.99 10.17
C ILE A 165 9.45 -10.68 10.64
N ARG A 166 8.83 -10.04 11.62
CA ARG A 166 9.24 -8.73 12.12
C ARG A 166 9.68 -8.82 13.58
N TYR A 167 10.87 -8.33 13.85
CA TYR A 167 11.37 -8.13 15.21
C TYR A 167 11.39 -6.63 15.54
N GLN A 168 10.93 -6.28 16.73
CA GLN A 168 11.02 -4.92 17.27
C GLN A 168 11.64 -4.93 18.65
N TYR A 169 12.49 -3.93 18.91
CA TYR A 169 13.15 -3.75 20.21
C TYR A 169 12.95 -2.32 20.73
N LYS A 170 12.46 -2.19 21.95
CA LYS A 170 12.24 -0.91 22.63
C LYS A 170 13.42 -0.58 23.54
N ALA A 171 14.20 0.42 23.14
CA ALA A 171 15.28 1.01 23.92
C ALA A 171 14.87 2.41 24.41
N GLY A 172 14.15 2.45 25.54
CA GLY A 172 13.61 3.70 26.09
C GLY A 172 12.56 4.31 25.15
N GLN A 173 12.84 5.51 24.65
CA GLN A 173 12.01 6.25 23.68
C GLN A 173 12.23 5.83 22.22
N VAL A 174 13.22 4.97 21.96
CA VAL A 174 13.54 4.49 20.61
C VAL A 174 12.99 3.08 20.42
N LYS A 175 12.32 2.84 19.28
CA LYS A 175 11.87 1.53 18.83
C LYS A 175 12.61 1.16 17.55
N LEU A 176 13.46 0.15 17.63
CA LEU A 176 14.15 -0.43 16.48
C LEU A 176 13.24 -1.49 15.83
N THR A 177 13.22 -1.53 14.51
CA THR A 177 12.44 -2.51 13.74
C THR A 177 13.35 -3.18 12.71
N ALA A 178 13.29 -4.51 12.62
CA ALA A 178 13.88 -5.29 11.53
C ALA A 178 12.82 -6.26 11.00
N SER A 179 12.74 -6.45 9.68
CA SER A 179 11.74 -7.35 9.07
C SER A 179 12.30 -8.05 7.85
N ALA A 180 11.98 -9.35 7.71
CA ALA A 180 12.11 -10.12 6.48
C ALA A 180 10.71 -10.32 5.88
N ILE A 181 10.54 -10.01 4.60
CA ILE A 181 9.24 -9.72 3.99
C ILE A 181 9.09 -10.49 2.67
N TRP A 182 7.92 -11.08 2.45
CA TRP A 182 7.52 -11.74 1.21
C TRP A 182 6.35 -11.00 0.54
N GLN A 183 6.07 -11.32 -0.71
CA GLN A 183 4.95 -10.76 -1.46
C GLN A 183 3.80 -11.77 -1.55
N LEU A 184 2.57 -11.28 -1.63
CA LEU A 184 1.37 -12.12 -1.78
C LEU A 184 0.28 -11.35 -2.54
N GLN A 185 -0.29 -10.35 -1.88
CA GLN A 185 -1.39 -9.52 -2.39
C GLN A 185 -0.88 -8.42 -3.33
N TYR A 186 0.18 -7.76 -2.89
CA TYR A 186 0.83 -6.70 -3.64
C TYR A 186 2.18 -7.24 -4.10
N THR A 187 2.37 -7.30 -5.41
CA THR A 187 3.51 -7.96 -6.03
C THR A 187 4.25 -7.01 -6.96
N SER A 188 5.53 -7.24 -7.16
CA SER A 188 6.34 -6.44 -8.09
C SER A 188 5.94 -6.73 -9.54
N SER A 189 6.08 -5.72 -10.39
CA SER A 189 5.93 -5.87 -11.84
C SER A 189 7.11 -6.62 -12.47
N GLY A 190 6.89 -7.20 -13.64
CA GLY A 190 7.93 -7.87 -14.42
C GLY A 190 7.39 -8.46 -15.72
N PRO A 191 8.15 -9.35 -16.38
CA PRO A 191 7.79 -9.92 -17.67
C PRO A 191 6.42 -10.64 -17.74
N LYS A 192 5.93 -11.18 -16.62
CA LYS A 192 4.59 -11.81 -16.49
C LYS A 192 3.52 -10.86 -15.94
N GLY A 193 3.76 -9.55 -15.94
CA GLY A 193 2.96 -8.59 -15.18
C GLY A 193 3.28 -8.64 -13.67
N MET A 194 2.35 -8.22 -12.82
CA MET A 194 2.53 -8.26 -11.36
C MET A 194 2.48 -9.71 -10.87
N SER A 195 3.56 -10.21 -10.24
CA SER A 195 3.65 -11.62 -9.82
C SER A 195 4.59 -11.84 -8.63
N GLU A 196 4.25 -12.82 -7.79
CA GLU A 196 5.11 -13.29 -6.70
C GLU A 196 6.28 -14.18 -7.19
N ASP A 197 6.26 -14.61 -8.45
CA ASP A 197 7.31 -15.45 -9.03
C ASP A 197 8.69 -14.80 -8.89
N TYR A 198 8.79 -13.48 -9.06
CA TYR A 198 10.08 -12.79 -9.09
C TYR A 198 10.81 -12.85 -7.75
N ILE A 199 10.09 -12.71 -6.62
CA ILE A 199 10.67 -12.84 -5.29
C ILE A 199 10.87 -14.32 -4.90
N LYS A 200 9.96 -15.22 -5.33
CA LYS A 200 10.13 -16.68 -5.13
C LYS A 200 11.40 -17.20 -5.80
N ASN A 201 11.60 -16.82 -7.06
CA ASN A 201 12.77 -17.17 -7.85
C ASN A 201 14.06 -16.59 -7.26
N SER A 202 13.98 -15.44 -6.58
CA SER A 202 15.15 -14.80 -5.97
C SER A 202 15.67 -15.53 -4.73
N CYS A 203 14.78 -16.26 -4.04
CA CYS A 203 15.02 -16.91 -2.74
C CYS A 203 15.58 -15.95 -1.67
N VAL A 204 15.41 -14.64 -1.86
CA VAL A 204 15.84 -13.58 -0.94
C VAL A 204 14.60 -12.77 -0.59
N PRO A 205 14.13 -12.79 0.67
CA PRO A 205 13.04 -11.92 1.06
C PRO A 205 13.47 -10.45 0.95
N GLU A 206 12.50 -9.56 0.88
CA GLU A 206 12.74 -8.15 1.13
C GLU A 206 13.19 -7.95 2.59
N PHE A 207 14.07 -6.98 2.83
CA PHE A 207 14.51 -6.65 4.18
C PHE A 207 14.19 -5.19 4.50
N TYR A 208 13.76 -4.93 5.73
CA TYR A 208 13.63 -3.57 6.25
C TYR A 208 14.33 -3.45 7.59
N VAL A 209 15.03 -2.34 7.80
CA VAL A 209 15.56 -1.90 9.09
C VAL A 209 15.21 -0.44 9.32
N GLY A 210 14.79 -0.08 10.53
CA GLY A 210 14.43 1.29 10.84
C GLY A 210 14.33 1.57 12.33
N ALA A 211 14.22 2.84 12.67
CA ALA A 211 14.12 3.31 14.04
C ALA A 211 13.10 4.45 14.16
N ASP A 212 12.25 4.36 15.18
CA ASP A 212 11.31 5.42 15.56
C ASP A 212 11.69 5.95 16.94
N TYR A 213 11.90 7.26 17.07
CA TYR A 213 11.96 7.96 18.35
C TYR A 213 10.59 8.55 18.65
N THR A 214 10.07 8.31 19.86
CA THR A 214 8.83 8.91 20.37
C THR A 214 9.13 9.74 21.60
N SER A 215 8.77 11.02 21.54
CA SER A 215 8.91 11.97 22.64
C SER A 215 7.63 12.07 23.47
N ASP A 216 7.79 12.34 24.77
CA ASP A 216 6.68 12.68 25.68
C ASP A 216 5.95 13.98 25.28
N SER A 217 6.57 14.85 24.47
CA SER A 217 5.95 16.09 24.00
C SER A 217 5.11 15.91 22.72
N GLY A 218 4.77 14.68 22.34
CA GLY A 218 3.90 14.37 21.20
C GLY A 218 4.58 14.23 19.84
N TRP A 219 5.92 14.30 19.79
CA TRP A 219 6.69 14.06 18.56
C TRP A 219 6.99 12.58 18.35
N LEU A 220 6.92 12.14 17.10
CA LEU A 220 7.47 10.89 16.60
C LEU A 220 8.31 11.20 15.37
N ALA A 221 9.58 10.80 15.36
CA ALA A 221 10.45 10.94 14.20
C ALA A 221 11.16 9.61 13.95
N GLY A 222 11.36 9.24 12.70
CA GLY A 222 11.98 7.98 12.36
C GLY A 222 12.56 7.95 10.96
N ALA A 223 13.34 6.91 10.71
CA ALA A 223 13.92 6.64 9.40
C ALA A 223 14.12 5.13 9.21
N GLY A 224 14.17 4.71 7.95
CA GLY A 224 14.32 3.31 7.60
C GLY A 224 14.97 3.10 6.24
N ILE A 225 15.49 1.88 6.06
CA ILE A 225 16.11 1.38 4.84
C ILE A 225 15.39 0.08 4.47
N HIS A 226 15.05 -0.05 3.20
CA HIS A 226 14.43 -1.22 2.62
C HIS A 226 15.30 -1.76 1.48
N LEU A 227 15.42 -3.08 1.38
CA LEU A 227 16.07 -3.80 0.30
C LEU A 227 15.05 -4.68 -0.40
N ILE A 228 15.04 -4.66 -1.73
CA ILE A 228 14.35 -5.63 -2.56
C ILE A 228 15.31 -6.32 -3.53
N SER A 229 15.16 -7.63 -3.71
CA SER A 229 15.93 -8.43 -4.67
C SER A 229 15.01 -9.35 -5.45
N LEU A 230 14.91 -9.14 -6.75
CA LEU A 230 14.02 -9.85 -7.67
C LEU A 230 14.81 -10.66 -8.68
N LYS A 231 14.23 -11.77 -9.13
CA LYS A 231 14.64 -12.50 -10.33
C LYS A 231 13.53 -12.51 -11.38
N PRO A 232 13.53 -11.55 -12.31
CA PRO A 232 12.45 -11.39 -13.29
C PRO A 232 12.25 -12.61 -14.19
N ARG A 233 13.34 -13.28 -14.61
CA ARG A 233 13.27 -14.54 -15.37
C ARG A 233 14.27 -15.57 -14.84
N THR A 234 13.97 -16.83 -15.12
CA THR A 234 14.85 -17.98 -14.90
C THR A 234 15.24 -18.68 -16.20
N THR A 235 14.56 -18.34 -17.30
CA THR A 235 14.81 -18.86 -18.64
C THR A 235 14.79 -17.74 -19.69
N SER A 236 15.82 -17.75 -20.54
CA SER A 236 16.00 -17.11 -21.85
C SER A 236 15.28 -17.84 -22.99
N GLU A 237 14.65 -17.17 -23.95
CA GLU A 237 14.38 -17.76 -25.28
C GLU A 237 14.87 -16.80 -26.37
N ILE A 238 15.83 -17.26 -27.19
CA ILE A 238 16.39 -16.48 -28.30
C ILE A 238 16.78 -17.43 -29.44
N ASN A 239 16.41 -17.09 -30.68
CA ASN A 239 16.64 -17.90 -31.88
C ASN A 239 16.16 -19.36 -31.71
N ASP A 240 14.93 -19.55 -31.22
CA ASP A 240 14.29 -20.84 -30.95
C ASP A 240 15.06 -21.76 -29.99
N LYS A 241 15.98 -21.19 -29.21
CA LYS A 241 16.76 -21.90 -28.19
C LYS A 241 16.42 -21.36 -26.81
N VAL A 242 16.23 -22.29 -25.88
CA VAL A 242 15.97 -21.97 -24.47
C VAL A 242 17.29 -22.02 -23.70
N TYR A 243 17.57 -20.94 -22.98
CA TYR A 243 18.74 -20.82 -22.11
C TYR A 243 18.29 -20.72 -20.65
N LYS A 244 19.06 -21.32 -19.75
CA LYS A 244 18.93 -21.03 -18.31
C LYS A 244 19.65 -19.71 -18.04
N VAL A 245 19.00 -18.79 -17.35
CA VAL A 245 19.56 -17.47 -16.98
C VAL A 245 19.51 -17.27 -15.47
N ASN A 246 20.38 -16.41 -14.95
CA ASN A 246 20.50 -16.10 -13.53
C ASN A 246 20.45 -14.58 -13.30
N GLU A 247 19.42 -13.96 -13.85
CA GLU A 247 19.21 -12.53 -13.78
C GLU A 247 18.83 -12.10 -12.36
N ARG A 248 19.21 -10.88 -11.96
CA ARG A 248 18.82 -10.34 -10.66
C ARG A 248 18.78 -8.81 -10.68
N MET A 249 17.75 -8.23 -10.09
CA MET A 249 17.66 -6.80 -9.79
C MET A 249 17.64 -6.65 -8.27
N THR A 250 18.63 -5.95 -7.69
CA THR A 250 18.67 -5.67 -6.24
C THR A 250 18.84 -4.18 -6.03
N THR A 251 18.01 -3.59 -5.18
CA THR A 251 18.06 -2.16 -4.90
C THR A 251 17.59 -1.82 -3.49
N TYR A 252 17.84 -0.57 -3.10
CA TYR A 252 17.53 -0.02 -1.80
C TYR A 252 16.59 1.19 -1.92
N SER A 253 15.69 1.30 -0.95
CA SER A 253 14.87 2.48 -0.73
C SER A 253 15.11 3.03 0.67
N TYR A 254 15.01 4.34 0.82
CA TYR A 254 15.28 5.05 2.07
C TYR A 254 14.07 5.91 2.43
N GLU A 255 13.70 5.96 3.70
CA GLU A 255 12.60 6.79 4.18
C GLU A 255 12.96 7.55 5.45
N ALA A 256 12.36 8.72 5.58
CA ALA A 256 12.35 9.49 6.82
C ALA A 256 10.95 10.05 7.04
N HIS A 257 10.51 10.06 8.29
CA HIS A 257 9.17 10.50 8.64
C HIS A 257 9.14 11.24 9.98
N LEU A 258 8.11 12.07 10.12
CA LEU A 258 7.88 12.91 11.28
C LEU A 258 6.37 13.01 11.53
N LYS A 259 5.98 13.00 12.78
CA LYS A 259 4.61 13.26 13.23
C LYS A 259 4.63 14.05 14.53
N TYR A 260 3.73 15.01 14.64
CA TYR A 260 3.40 15.69 15.88
C TYR A 260 1.92 15.51 16.17
N THR A 261 1.60 15.08 17.38
CA THR A 261 0.22 14.96 17.85
C THR A 261 0.01 15.91 19.02
N GLY A 262 -0.67 17.02 18.76
CA GLY A 262 -1.14 17.96 19.77
C GLY A 262 -2.53 17.61 20.27
N ARG A 263 -3.12 18.50 21.09
CA ARG A 263 -4.45 18.30 21.67
C ARG A 263 -5.57 18.25 20.63
N ASN A 264 -5.53 19.16 19.65
CA ASN A 264 -6.60 19.34 18.65
C ASN A 264 -6.10 19.28 17.21
N TYR A 265 -4.81 19.03 16.99
CA TYR A 265 -4.24 18.98 15.65
C TYR A 265 -3.14 17.94 15.56
N THR A 266 -2.94 17.44 14.35
CA THR A 266 -1.83 16.54 14.03
C THR A 266 -1.16 17.03 12.77
N PHE A 267 0.17 17.04 12.78
CA PHE A 267 1.00 17.23 11.61
C PHE A 267 1.77 15.93 11.36
N ALA A 268 1.87 15.50 10.11
CA ALA A 268 2.67 14.35 9.72
C ALA A 268 3.30 14.60 8.35
N ALA A 269 4.51 14.10 8.15
CA ALA A 269 5.18 14.13 6.87
C ALA A 269 6.07 12.90 6.71
N LYS A 270 6.29 12.49 5.46
CA LYS A 270 7.24 11.43 5.11
C LYS A 270 7.85 11.73 3.75
N SER A 271 9.13 11.41 3.61
CA SER A 271 9.85 11.43 2.34
C SER A 271 10.50 10.07 2.11
N LEU A 272 10.45 9.61 0.86
CA LEU A 272 11.05 8.37 0.37
C LEU A 272 11.94 8.68 -0.83
N MET A 273 13.15 8.14 -0.80
CA MET A 273 13.91 7.84 -2.01
C MET A 273 13.58 6.39 -2.41
N ALA A 274 12.60 6.23 -3.30
CA ALA A 274 12.06 4.94 -3.68
C ALA A 274 12.76 4.40 -4.93
N SER A 275 13.21 3.14 -4.88
CA SER A 275 13.81 2.42 -6.01
C SER A 275 13.04 1.10 -6.23
N CYS A 276 12.42 0.93 -7.40
CA CYS A 276 11.67 -0.30 -7.75
C CYS A 276 10.63 -0.75 -6.69
N LEU A 277 9.77 0.18 -6.26
CA LEU A 277 8.88 -0.02 -5.10
C LEU A 277 7.38 -0.06 -5.47
N ASP A 278 7.06 -0.46 -6.71
CA ASP A 278 5.69 -0.48 -7.26
C ASP A 278 4.76 -1.46 -6.54
N GLN A 279 5.30 -2.53 -5.93
CA GLN A 279 4.55 -3.41 -5.05
C GLN A 279 4.03 -2.69 -3.79
N THR A 280 4.43 -1.45 -3.53
CA THR A 280 3.87 -0.62 -2.45
C THR A 280 2.84 0.39 -2.92
N ALA A 281 2.30 0.21 -4.13
CA ALA A 281 1.38 1.13 -4.79
C ALA A 281 1.96 2.55 -5.02
N LEU A 282 3.29 2.67 -5.00
CA LEU A 282 4.00 3.86 -5.45
C LEU A 282 4.22 3.82 -6.96
N ILE A 283 4.47 4.97 -7.57
CA ILE A 283 5.10 5.00 -8.89
C ILE A 283 6.51 4.41 -8.76
N GLY A 284 6.86 3.49 -9.65
CA GLY A 284 8.12 2.76 -9.55
C GLY A 284 8.18 1.55 -10.46
N GLY A 285 9.35 0.92 -10.47
CA GLY A 285 9.66 -0.25 -11.30
C GLY A 285 11.14 -0.29 -11.67
N TYR A 286 11.45 -1.03 -12.74
CA TYR A 286 12.80 -1.21 -13.26
C TYR A 286 12.76 -1.39 -14.78
N GLY A 287 13.89 -1.21 -15.44
CA GLY A 287 14.06 -1.48 -16.86
C GLY A 287 15.27 -2.36 -17.14
N ILE A 288 15.39 -2.82 -18.38
CA ILE A 288 16.53 -3.63 -18.83
C ILE A 288 17.69 -2.70 -19.15
N SER A 289 18.86 -2.92 -18.56
CA SER A 289 20.08 -2.14 -18.83
C SER A 289 21.00 -2.81 -19.85
N SER A 290 21.05 -4.14 -19.88
CA SER A 290 21.85 -4.89 -20.87
C SER A 290 21.18 -6.23 -21.22
N VAL A 291 21.56 -6.78 -22.38
CA VAL A 291 21.13 -8.11 -22.84
C VAL A 291 22.32 -8.84 -23.42
N ASP A 292 22.62 -10.04 -22.92
CA ASP A 292 23.59 -10.94 -23.53
C ASP A 292 23.06 -11.42 -24.91
N PRO A 293 23.77 -11.16 -26.02
CA PRO A 293 23.28 -11.48 -27.36
C PRO A 293 23.24 -12.98 -27.67
N LYS A 294 23.93 -13.82 -26.89
CA LYS A 294 23.98 -15.26 -27.06
C LYS A 294 22.87 -15.97 -26.29
N THR A 295 22.66 -15.60 -25.02
CA THR A 295 21.72 -16.28 -24.11
C THR A 295 20.41 -15.53 -23.92
N GLY A 296 20.38 -14.24 -24.27
CA GLY A 296 19.30 -13.32 -23.97
C GLY A 296 19.19 -12.96 -22.49
N GLU A 297 20.19 -13.31 -21.66
CA GLU A 297 20.25 -12.95 -20.24
C GLU A 297 20.26 -11.43 -20.06
N GLN A 298 19.44 -10.93 -19.14
CA GLN A 298 19.23 -9.49 -18.93
C GLN A 298 19.83 -9.00 -17.62
N GLU A 299 20.41 -7.81 -17.65
CA GLU A 299 20.66 -6.99 -16.47
C GLU A 299 19.57 -5.92 -16.34
N TYR A 300 19.38 -5.43 -15.12
CA TYR A 300 18.28 -4.55 -14.77
C TYR A 300 18.73 -3.36 -13.95
N THR A 301 18.13 -2.20 -14.22
CA THR A 301 18.35 -0.95 -13.48
C THR A 301 17.02 -0.43 -12.90
N PRO A 302 16.98 -0.06 -11.61
CA PRO A 302 15.75 0.40 -10.96
C PRO A 302 15.45 1.85 -11.31
N PHE A 303 14.17 2.18 -11.52
CA PHE A 303 13.73 3.57 -11.55
C PHE A 303 13.69 4.14 -10.14
N ARG A 304 14.24 5.35 -9.99
CA ARG A 304 14.26 6.10 -8.73
C ARG A 304 13.26 7.23 -8.73
N HIS A 305 12.57 7.39 -7.60
CA HIS A 305 11.62 8.47 -7.36
C HIS A 305 11.90 9.15 -6.03
N SER A 306 11.88 10.47 -6.02
CA SER A 306 11.79 11.26 -4.79
C SER A 306 10.31 11.51 -4.51
N THR A 307 9.79 10.89 -3.46
CA THR A 307 8.36 10.92 -3.11
C THR A 307 8.18 11.50 -1.72
N THR A 308 7.40 12.56 -1.59
CA THR A 308 7.18 13.26 -0.32
C THR A 308 5.71 13.60 -0.13
N TRP A 309 5.23 13.50 1.11
CA TRP A 309 3.92 14.01 1.46
C TRP A 309 3.92 14.70 2.82
N ALA A 310 2.95 15.61 3.00
CA ALA A 310 2.62 16.24 4.27
C ALA A 310 1.11 16.20 4.51
N ASN A 311 0.71 16.03 5.76
CA ASN A 311 -0.67 16.00 6.20
C ASN A 311 -0.84 16.83 7.48
N PHE A 312 -1.87 17.66 7.49
CA PHE A 312 -2.28 18.42 8.66
C PHE A 312 -3.76 18.14 8.92
N THR A 313 -4.13 17.93 10.18
CA THR A 313 -5.52 17.80 10.60
C THR A 313 -5.81 18.66 11.81
N TYR A 314 -7.03 19.17 11.90
CA TYR A 314 -7.51 19.98 13.03
C TYR A 314 -8.94 19.58 13.42
N GLY A 315 -9.17 19.49 14.73
CA GLY A 315 -10.47 19.16 15.33
C GLY A 315 -10.69 17.66 15.56
N THR A 316 -11.79 17.36 16.25
CA THR A 316 -12.16 15.99 16.65
C THR A 316 -13.56 15.64 16.12
N LYS A 317 -14.60 16.30 16.64
CA LYS A 317 -15.99 16.13 16.21
C LYS A 317 -16.21 16.67 14.80
N TRP A 318 -15.82 17.92 14.56
CA TRP A 318 -15.63 18.45 13.22
C TRP A 318 -14.14 18.44 12.97
N LYS A 319 -13.71 17.61 12.03
CA LYS A 319 -12.29 17.43 11.71
C LYS A 319 -12.05 17.78 10.27
N THR A 320 -11.17 18.73 10.05
CA THR A 320 -10.67 19.07 8.71
C THR A 320 -9.26 18.54 8.51
N GLY A 321 -8.93 18.22 7.28
CA GLY A 321 -7.63 17.72 6.88
C GLY A 321 -7.15 18.36 5.58
N LEU A 322 -5.86 18.61 5.51
CA LEU A 322 -5.11 18.98 4.31
C LEU A 322 -4.03 17.90 4.09
N PHE A 323 -3.95 17.36 2.89
CA PHE A 323 -2.84 16.51 2.47
C PHE A 323 -2.27 17.03 1.16
N MET A 324 -0.95 16.98 1.05
CA MET A 324 -0.21 17.31 -0.16
C MET A 324 0.77 16.19 -0.44
N GLY A 325 0.78 15.68 -1.67
CA GLY A 325 1.70 14.66 -2.13
C GLY A 325 2.42 15.12 -3.39
N TYR A 326 3.73 14.88 -3.46
CA TYR A 326 4.55 15.12 -4.63
C TYR A 326 5.50 13.95 -4.88
N THR A 327 5.63 13.52 -6.12
CA THR A 327 6.66 12.57 -6.54
C THR A 327 7.31 13.03 -7.82
N LYS A 328 8.62 12.79 -7.94
CA LYS A 328 9.46 13.16 -9.08
C LYS A 328 10.29 11.95 -9.50
N ASN A 329 10.22 11.62 -10.78
CA ASN A 329 11.12 10.67 -11.43
C ASN A 329 12.53 11.26 -11.47
N LEU A 330 13.50 10.50 -10.95
CA LEU A 330 14.92 10.86 -10.94
C LEU A 330 15.73 10.11 -11.99
N GLY A 331 15.11 9.15 -12.68
CA GLY A 331 15.72 8.30 -13.68
C GLY A 331 16.25 6.97 -13.15
N THR A 332 17.20 6.42 -13.89
CA THR A 332 17.94 5.17 -13.63
C THR A 332 19.44 5.49 -13.54
N ASP A 333 20.21 4.63 -12.85
CA ASP A 333 21.67 4.81 -12.77
C ASP A 333 22.35 4.37 -14.07
N ASP A 334 21.97 3.20 -14.56
CA ASP A 334 22.42 2.68 -15.86
C ASP A 334 21.47 3.11 -16.98
N GLU A 335 22.02 3.17 -18.20
CA GLU A 335 21.22 3.37 -19.41
C GLU A 335 20.28 2.17 -19.63
N LEU A 336 19.12 2.46 -20.21
CA LEU A 336 18.15 1.47 -20.65
C LEU A 336 18.48 0.99 -22.06
N THR A 337 18.16 -0.27 -22.33
CA THR A 337 18.32 -0.85 -23.67
C THR A 337 17.41 -0.18 -24.70
N ALA A 338 17.81 -0.25 -25.97
CA ALA A 338 17.04 0.28 -27.08
C ALA A 338 15.63 -0.33 -27.23
N SER A 339 15.36 -1.49 -26.61
CA SER A 339 14.05 -2.14 -26.61
C SER A 339 12.97 -1.35 -25.86
N LYS A 340 13.37 -0.35 -25.04
CA LYS A 340 12.51 0.46 -24.17
C LYS A 340 11.63 -0.35 -23.20
N THR A 341 11.96 -1.62 -22.99
CA THR A 341 11.16 -2.50 -22.13
C THR A 341 11.41 -2.13 -20.68
N VAL A 342 10.32 -1.71 -20.02
CA VAL A 342 10.29 -1.34 -18.61
C VAL A 342 9.13 -2.05 -17.92
N TYR A 343 9.30 -2.35 -16.63
CA TYR A 343 8.33 -3.05 -15.81
C TYR A 343 8.00 -2.20 -14.59
N GLY A 344 6.77 -1.74 -14.48
CA GLY A 344 6.35 -0.92 -13.36
C GLY A 344 5.05 -0.17 -13.58
N MET A 345 4.73 0.72 -12.64
CA MET A 345 3.54 1.56 -12.65
C MET A 345 3.93 3.02 -12.80
N GLY A 346 3.35 3.72 -13.78
CA GLY A 346 3.51 5.16 -13.97
C GLY A 346 4.91 5.61 -14.38
N LEU A 347 5.73 4.74 -14.98
CA LEU A 347 7.13 5.04 -15.31
C LEU A 347 7.31 6.14 -16.38
N ASN A 348 6.27 6.46 -17.13
CA ASN A 348 6.24 7.56 -18.10
C ASN A 348 5.70 8.88 -17.50
N ILE A 349 5.57 8.96 -16.17
CA ILE A 349 5.23 10.19 -15.44
C ILE A 349 6.53 10.81 -14.92
N ASP A 350 6.81 12.04 -15.33
CA ASP A 350 7.94 12.82 -14.81
C ASP A 350 7.69 13.23 -13.35
N GLN A 351 6.51 13.76 -13.09
CA GLN A 351 6.12 14.15 -11.74
C GLN A 351 4.61 14.02 -11.56
N LEU A 352 4.19 13.83 -10.32
CA LEU A 352 2.78 13.77 -9.93
C LEU A 352 2.61 14.61 -8.66
N PHE A 353 1.57 15.43 -8.65
CA PHE A 353 1.22 16.29 -7.53
C PHE A 353 -0.26 16.14 -7.19
N THR A 354 -0.58 16.15 -5.90
CA THR A 354 -1.98 16.20 -5.43
C THR A 354 -2.12 17.11 -4.22
N VAL A 355 -3.30 17.72 -4.11
CA VAL A 355 -3.78 18.35 -2.89
C VAL A 355 -5.11 17.68 -2.54
N ASN A 356 -5.31 17.36 -1.27
CA ASN A 356 -6.56 16.80 -0.77
C ASN A 356 -7.04 17.67 0.39
N VAL A 357 -8.28 18.15 0.31
CA VAL A 357 -8.94 18.87 1.40
C VAL A 357 -10.14 18.06 1.83
N ASN A 358 -10.24 17.76 3.12
CA ASN A 358 -11.36 17.00 3.67
C ASN A 358 -12.00 17.67 4.89
N LEU A 359 -13.27 17.34 5.09
CA LEU A 359 -14.04 17.65 6.27
C LEU A 359 -14.82 16.39 6.68
N SER A 360 -14.75 16.05 7.96
CA SER A 360 -15.52 14.96 8.55
C SER A 360 -16.24 15.39 9.81
N TYR A 361 -17.42 14.82 9.99
CA TYR A 361 -18.23 14.86 11.20
C TYR A 361 -18.16 13.49 11.89
N ASN A 362 -17.54 13.47 13.06
CA ASN A 362 -17.23 12.27 13.82
C ASN A 362 -18.10 12.23 15.10
N LEU A 363 -18.91 11.18 15.20
CA LEU A 363 -19.74 10.85 16.35
C LEU A 363 -19.28 9.50 16.91
N PRO A 364 -19.70 9.11 18.13
CA PRO A 364 -19.49 7.74 18.60
C PRO A 364 -19.99 6.74 17.55
N HIS A 365 -19.11 5.85 17.11
CA HIS A 365 -19.36 4.83 16.09
C HIS A 365 -19.70 5.34 14.69
N TRP A 366 -19.77 6.64 14.43
CA TRP A 366 -20.17 7.17 13.12
C TRP A 366 -19.16 8.18 12.60
N GLN A 367 -18.86 8.10 11.31
CA GLN A 367 -18.11 9.11 10.59
C GLN A 367 -18.80 9.40 9.27
N ILE A 368 -18.99 10.68 8.98
CA ILE A 368 -19.50 11.17 7.70
C ILE A 368 -18.51 12.19 7.20
N GLY A 369 -18.10 12.14 5.94
CA GLY A 369 -17.14 13.11 5.44
C GLY A 369 -17.19 13.34 3.95
N LEU A 370 -16.58 14.44 3.55
CA LEU A 370 -16.38 14.84 2.16
C LEU A 370 -14.91 15.19 1.95
N GLU A 371 -14.38 14.79 0.80
CA GLU A 371 -13.01 15.06 0.37
C GLU A 371 -13.00 15.53 -1.08
N TYR A 372 -12.16 16.52 -1.38
CA TYR A 372 -11.86 17.00 -2.72
C TYR A 372 -10.37 16.85 -3.00
N SER A 373 -10.04 16.25 -4.14
CA SER A 373 -8.70 15.78 -4.48
C SER A 373 -8.34 16.06 -5.95
N PRO A 374 -7.86 17.25 -6.29
CA PRO A 374 -7.17 17.46 -7.56
C PRO A 374 -5.84 16.72 -7.57
N ALA A 375 -5.52 16.04 -8.68
CA ALA A 375 -4.19 15.54 -8.95
C ALA A 375 -3.79 15.75 -10.41
N THR A 376 -2.54 16.15 -10.59
CA THR A 376 -1.94 16.43 -11.90
C THR A 376 -0.74 15.53 -12.11
N ALA A 377 -0.75 14.76 -13.19
CA ALA A 377 0.37 13.96 -13.66
C ALA A 377 1.00 14.63 -14.88
N TRP A 378 2.33 14.71 -14.92
CA TRP A 378 3.07 15.19 -16.08
C TRP A 378 3.62 14.00 -16.85
N TYR A 379 2.85 13.56 -17.85
CA TYR A 379 3.21 12.45 -18.72
C TYR A 379 4.23 12.88 -19.76
N GLY A 380 5.10 11.98 -20.19
CA GLY A 380 6.08 12.27 -21.23
C GLY A 380 6.77 11.01 -21.76
N THR A 381 7.94 11.20 -22.35
CA THR A 381 8.74 10.13 -22.95
C THR A 381 9.97 9.80 -22.10
N ILE A 382 10.21 8.52 -21.85
CA ILE A 382 11.40 8.03 -21.14
C ILE A 382 12.64 8.15 -22.04
N ASP A 383 13.62 8.92 -21.60
CA ASP A 383 14.97 8.97 -22.16
C ASP A 383 15.73 7.70 -21.77
N GLN A 384 16.15 6.92 -22.77
CA GLN A 384 16.85 5.66 -22.52
C GLN A 384 18.22 5.87 -21.89
N LYS A 385 18.87 7.02 -22.06
CA LYS A 385 20.22 7.24 -21.49
C LYS A 385 20.23 7.39 -19.98
N ASN A 386 19.10 7.71 -19.37
CA ASN A 386 19.06 8.04 -17.94
C ASN A 386 17.74 7.72 -17.27
N GLY A 387 16.76 7.13 -17.97
CA GLY A 387 15.44 6.79 -17.44
C GLY A 387 14.55 7.98 -17.08
N LYS A 388 14.98 9.23 -17.27
CA LYS A 388 14.16 10.42 -16.95
C LYS A 388 13.07 10.60 -17.98
N VAL A 389 11.98 11.23 -17.57
CA VAL A 389 10.85 11.54 -18.45
C VAL A 389 10.95 12.99 -18.91
N GLY A 390 11.02 13.19 -20.23
CA GLY A 390 11.06 14.51 -20.88
C GLY A 390 9.88 14.73 -21.81
N ASN A 391 9.82 15.92 -22.43
CA ASN A 391 8.76 16.32 -23.36
C ASN A 391 7.36 16.17 -22.76
N THR A 392 7.17 16.75 -21.57
CA THR A 392 6.01 16.46 -20.75
C THR A 392 4.79 17.33 -21.08
N HIS A 393 3.60 16.78 -20.93
CA HIS A 393 2.33 17.50 -20.88
C HIS A 393 1.56 17.16 -19.59
N ALA A 394 0.72 18.08 -19.14
CA ALA A 394 0.04 17.97 -17.85
C ALA A 394 -1.40 17.45 -18.01
N VAL A 395 -1.76 16.44 -17.23
CA VAL A 395 -3.10 15.85 -17.20
C VAL A 395 -3.64 15.91 -15.79
N THR A 396 -4.84 16.49 -15.62
CA THR A 396 -5.45 16.72 -14.29
C THR A 396 -6.79 16.00 -14.14
N ASN A 397 -6.99 15.34 -13.01
CA ASN A 397 -8.29 14.87 -12.56
C ASN A 397 -8.75 15.66 -11.33
N HIS A 398 -10.04 15.96 -11.27
CA HIS A 398 -10.70 16.46 -10.08
C HIS A 398 -11.58 15.35 -9.50
N ARG A 399 -11.27 14.90 -8.29
CA ARG A 399 -12.06 13.90 -7.57
C ARG A 399 -12.83 14.53 -6.41
N ILE A 400 -14.09 14.15 -6.25
CA ILE A 400 -14.89 14.37 -5.03
C ILE A 400 -15.26 13.01 -4.45
N LEU A 401 -15.10 12.83 -3.14
CA LEU A 401 -15.42 11.61 -2.40
C LEU A 401 -16.30 11.95 -1.19
N GLY A 402 -17.47 11.31 -1.10
CA GLY A 402 -18.29 11.25 0.10
C GLY A 402 -18.11 9.90 0.81
N LEU A 403 -18.01 9.94 2.15
CA LEU A 403 -17.79 8.77 3.00
C LEU A 403 -18.84 8.71 4.09
N VAL A 404 -19.38 7.52 4.34
CA VAL A 404 -20.09 7.18 5.58
C VAL A 404 -19.52 5.89 6.16
N MET A 405 -19.22 5.90 7.46
CA MET A 405 -18.73 4.72 8.19
C MET A 405 -19.47 4.52 9.51
N TYR A 406 -19.80 3.26 9.80
CA TYR A 406 -20.26 2.82 11.10
C TYR A 406 -19.27 1.81 11.71
N TYR A 407 -18.71 2.13 12.87
CA TYR A 407 -17.68 1.35 13.56
C TYR A 407 -18.28 0.49 14.67
N PHE A 408 -17.80 -0.74 14.83
CA PHE A 408 -18.20 -1.65 15.90
C PHE A 408 -17.01 -2.39 16.51
#